data_AF-A0A968L3K8-F1
#
_entry.id   AF-A0A968L3K8-F1
#
_cell.length_a   1.000
_cell.length_b   1.000
_cell.length_c   1.000
_cell.angle_alpha   90.00
_cell.angle_beta   90.00
_cell.angle_gamma   90.00
#
_symmetry.space_group_name_H-M   'P 1'
#
loop_
_entity.id
_entity.type
_entity.pdbx_description
1 polymer ?
#
loop_
_entity_poly.entity_id
_entity_poly.type
_entity_poly.pdbx_seq_one_letter_code
_entity_poly.pdbx_strand_id
1 'polypeptide(L)'
;MTAMLGPNGRAAAIRHSRRLSGQVGAISEMISAGRPIGDLAQQVVAARASLDALLIRLIVLELDACPPGQDGRPTIDRLVRLALGQRGARREQPATPLGAPR
;
A
#
# COMPACT_ATOMS: atom_id res chain seq x y z
N MET A 1 -21.56 -17.37 -9.91
CA MET A 1 -21.36 -15.91 -9.77
C MET A 1 -19.88 -15.65 -10.00
N THR A 2 -19.46 -15.71 -11.26
CA THR A 2 -18.06 -15.95 -11.66
C THR A 2 -17.64 -14.84 -12.62
N ALA A 3 -16.45 -14.27 -12.40
CA ALA A 3 -15.77 -13.26 -13.22
C ALA A 3 -16.42 -11.85 -13.30
N MET A 4 -16.27 -11.04 -12.25
CA MET A 4 -16.57 -9.59 -12.31
C MET A 4 -15.31 -8.69 -12.27
N LEU A 5 -14.12 -9.27 -12.45
CA LEU A 5 -12.84 -8.54 -12.43
C LEU A 5 -11.98 -8.88 -13.65
N GLY A 6 -12.61 -8.91 -14.83
CA GLY A 6 -11.89 -8.79 -16.11
C GLY A 6 -11.21 -7.41 -16.28
N PRO A 7 -10.79 -6.99 -17.49
CA PRO A 7 -10.03 -5.75 -17.78
C PRO A 7 -10.53 -4.46 -17.07
N ASN A 8 -11.82 -4.42 -16.69
CA ASN A 8 -12.45 -3.40 -15.86
C ASN A 8 -11.79 -3.21 -14.48
N GLY A 9 -11.26 -4.28 -13.88
CA GLY A 9 -10.59 -4.26 -12.58
C GLY A 9 -9.25 -3.50 -12.63
N ARG A 10 -8.45 -3.75 -13.67
CA ARG A 10 -7.19 -3.02 -13.92
C ARG A 10 -7.44 -1.55 -14.23
N ALA A 11 -8.44 -1.23 -15.05
CA ALA A 11 -8.83 0.14 -15.33
C ALA A 11 -9.28 0.89 -14.06
N ALA A 12 -10.00 0.20 -13.17
CA ALA A 12 -10.41 0.79 -11.89
C ALA A 12 -9.23 1.01 -10.93
N ALA A 13 -8.26 0.09 -10.88
CA ALA A 13 -7.02 0.28 -10.13
C ALA A 13 -6.22 1.50 -10.64
N ILE A 14 -6.16 1.70 -11.96
CA ILE A 14 -5.53 2.90 -12.57
C ILE A 14 -6.27 4.18 -12.19
N ARG A 15 -7.61 4.19 -12.21
CA ARG A 15 -8.39 5.37 -11.79
C ARG A 15 -8.16 5.68 -10.31
N HIS A 16 -8.09 4.66 -9.48
CA HIS A 16 -7.81 4.81 -8.05
C HIS A 16 -6.40 5.36 -7.83
N SER A 17 -5.37 4.81 -8.48
CA SER A 17 -4.00 5.31 -8.35
C SER A 17 -3.87 6.77 -8.78
N ARG A 18 -4.52 7.19 -9.88
CA ARG A 18 -4.56 8.60 -10.31
C ARG A 18 -5.21 9.51 -9.27
N ARG A 19 -6.32 9.09 -8.67
CA ARG A 19 -6.97 9.85 -7.60
C ARG A 19 -6.06 10.02 -6.39
N LEU A 20 -5.37 8.95 -6.01
CA LEU A 20 -4.40 8.98 -4.93
C LEU A 20 -3.23 9.93 -5.22
N SER A 21 -2.70 9.94 -6.46
CA SER A 21 -1.69 10.92 -6.86
C SER A 21 -2.16 12.37 -6.69
N GLY A 22 -3.43 12.65 -7.02
CA GLY A 22 -4.05 13.95 -6.76
C GLY A 22 -4.15 14.29 -5.27
N GLN A 23 -4.50 13.31 -4.43
CA GLN A 23 -4.53 13.50 -2.97
C GLN A 23 -3.14 13.81 -2.41
N VAL A 24 -2.11 13.07 -2.84
CA VAL A 24 -0.72 13.31 -2.41
C VAL A 24 -0.23 14.68 -2.89
N GLY A 25 -0.53 15.07 -4.12
CA GLY A 25 -0.21 16.41 -4.62
C GLY A 25 -0.87 17.52 -3.81
N ALA A 26 -2.16 17.36 -3.45
CA ALA A 26 -2.87 18.31 -2.61
C ALA A 26 -2.23 18.47 -1.21
N ILE A 27 -1.66 17.40 -0.65
CA ILE A 27 -0.93 17.48 0.63
C ILE A 27 0.31 18.37 0.48
N SER A 28 1.06 18.26 -0.62
CA SER A 28 2.21 19.15 -0.88
C SER A 28 1.79 20.63 -0.93
N GLU A 29 0.68 20.93 -1.62
CA GLU A 29 0.13 22.29 -1.67
C GLU A 29 -0.30 22.79 -0.29
N MET A 30 -0.91 21.93 0.52
CA MET A 30 -1.30 22.29 1.90
C MET A 30 -0.10 22.59 2.79
N ILE A 31 1.01 21.87 2.62
CA ILE A 31 2.26 22.14 3.34
C ILE A 31 2.81 23.50 2.92
N SER A 32 2.90 23.76 1.62
CA SER A 32 3.37 25.05 1.09
C SER A 32 2.48 26.22 1.53
N ALA A 33 1.18 26.00 1.66
CA ALA A 33 0.22 26.99 2.15
C ALA A 33 0.23 27.16 3.69
N GLY A 34 1.10 26.45 4.42
CA GLY A 34 1.21 26.57 5.88
C GLY A 34 -0.04 26.10 6.63
N ARG A 35 -0.77 25.10 6.09
CA ARG A 35 -2.01 24.61 6.71
C ARG A 35 -1.76 23.99 8.09
N PRO A 36 -2.75 24.04 9.01
CA PRO A 36 -2.62 23.44 10.32
C PRO A 36 -2.24 21.95 10.26
N ILE A 37 -1.41 21.50 11.20
CA ILE A 37 -0.92 20.12 11.23
C ILE A 37 -2.04 19.08 11.36
N GLY A 38 -3.16 19.43 12.01
CA GLY A 38 -4.34 18.58 12.11
C GLY A 38 -4.97 18.28 10.75
N ASP A 39 -5.12 19.29 9.90
CA ASP A 39 -5.64 19.15 8.54
C ASP A 39 -4.70 18.28 7.68
N LEU A 40 -3.39 18.52 7.79
CA LEU A 40 -2.37 17.74 7.09
C LEU A 40 -2.40 16.27 7.52
N ALA A 41 -2.44 16.01 8.83
CA ALA A 41 -2.51 14.66 9.39
C ALA A 41 -3.76 13.92 8.90
N GLN A 42 -4.91 14.59 8.86
CA GLN A 42 -6.15 14.02 8.34
C GLN A 42 -6.02 13.61 6.86
N GLN A 43 -5.41 14.46 6.03
CA GLN A 43 -5.21 14.12 4.61
C GLN A 43 -4.20 12.98 4.43
N VAL A 44 -3.13 12.94 5.22
CA VAL A 44 -2.15 11.84 5.20
C VAL A 44 -2.81 10.51 5.59
N VAL A 45 -3.65 10.50 6.62
CA VAL A 45 -4.41 9.31 7.03
C VAL A 45 -5.37 8.87 5.92
N ALA A 46 -6.08 9.80 5.28
CA ALA A 46 -6.96 9.50 4.16
C ALA A 46 -6.19 8.93 2.96
N ALA A 47 -5.03 9.49 2.62
CA ALA A 47 -4.18 8.99 1.55
C ALA A 47 -3.64 7.58 1.86
N ARG A 48 -3.27 7.31 3.11
CA ARG A 48 -2.86 5.97 3.57
C ARG A 48 -3.99 4.95 3.43
N ALA A 49 -5.19 5.27 3.89
CA ALA A 49 -6.34 4.39 3.73
C ALA A 49 -6.66 4.11 2.24
N SER A 50 -6.48 5.12 1.39
CA SER A 50 -6.65 4.99 -0.06
C SER A 50 -5.57 4.09 -0.69
N LEU A 51 -4.31 4.18 -0.23
CA LEU A 51 -3.22 3.27 -0.59
C LEU A 51 -3.51 1.82 -0.20
N ASP A 52 -3.96 1.60 1.03
CA ASP A 52 -4.29 0.26 1.55
C ASP A 52 -5.42 -0.37 0.72
N ALA A 53 -6.45 0.42 0.38
CA ALA A 53 -7.54 -0.03 -0.47
C ALA A 53 -7.08 -0.36 -1.91
N LEU A 54 -6.14 0.41 -2.47
CA LEU A 54 -5.54 0.11 -3.78
C LEU A 54 -4.76 -1.20 -3.73
N LEU A 55 -3.98 -1.44 -2.68
CA LEU A 55 -3.20 -2.66 -2.50
C LEU A 55 -4.10 -3.89 -2.44
N ILE A 56 -5.16 -3.86 -1.63
CA ILE A 56 -6.15 -4.94 -1.56
C ILE A 56 -6.74 -5.21 -2.94
N ARG A 57 -7.09 -4.17 -3.69
CA ARG A 57 -7.64 -4.33 -5.05
C ARG A 57 -6.67 -5.00 -6.00
N LEU A 58 -5.39 -4.65 -5.95
CA LEU A 58 -4.35 -5.29 -6.76
C LEU A 58 -4.14 -6.76 -6.39
N ILE A 59 -4.18 -7.08 -5.09
CA ILE A 59 -4.10 -8.46 -4.60
C ILE A 59 -5.27 -9.28 -5.14
N VAL A 60 -6.50 -8.77 -5.04
CA VAL A 60 -7.68 -9.47 -5.55
C VAL A 60 -7.56 -9.73 -7.07
N LEU A 61 -7.07 -8.75 -7.84
CA LEU A 61 -6.84 -8.93 -9.28
C LEU A 61 -5.82 -10.04 -9.59
N GLU A 62 -4.77 -10.14 -8.78
CA GLU A 62 -3.76 -11.18 -8.93
C GLU A 62 -4.32 -12.57 -8.58
N LEU A 63 -5.17 -12.65 -7.54
CA LEU A 63 -5.83 -13.89 -7.15
C LEU A 63 -6.83 -14.37 -8.20
N ASP A 64 -7.59 -13.45 -8.81
CA ASP A 64 -8.53 -13.79 -9.89
C ASP A 64 -7.82 -14.26 -11.17
N ALA A 65 -6.58 -13.82 -11.39
CA ALA A 65 -5.76 -14.28 -12.51
C ALA A 65 -5.14 -15.67 -12.28
N CYS A 66 -5.24 -16.21 -11.06
CA CYS A 66 -4.68 -17.53 -10.73
C CYS A 66 -5.48 -18.65 -11.42
N PRO A 67 -4.85 -19.49 -12.25
CA PRO A 67 -5.55 -20.55 -12.95
C PRO A 67 -6.06 -21.63 -11.98
N PRO A 68 -7.24 -22.23 -12.24
CA PRO A 68 -7.78 -23.30 -11.40
C PRO A 68 -6.85 -24.52 -11.40
N GLY A 69 -6.65 -25.12 -10.21
CA GLY A 69 -5.84 -26.33 -10.03
C GLY A 69 -4.38 -26.11 -9.62
N GLN A 70 -3.95 -24.85 -9.47
CA GLN A 70 -2.64 -24.51 -8.89
C GLN A 70 -2.78 -24.26 -7.37
N ASP A 71 -1.83 -24.73 -6.55
CA ASP A 71 -1.81 -24.39 -5.13
C ASP A 71 -1.44 -22.91 -4.97
N GLY A 72 -2.46 -22.05 -4.92
CA GLY A 72 -2.30 -20.60 -4.80
C GLY A 72 -1.94 -20.13 -3.39
N ARG A 73 -1.92 -21.02 -2.38
CA ARG A 73 -1.59 -20.69 -0.98
C ARG A 73 -0.27 -19.92 -0.82
N PRO A 74 0.88 -20.34 -1.38
CA PRO A 74 2.12 -19.58 -1.27
C PRO A 74 2.03 -18.17 -1.87
N THR A 75 1.28 -17.99 -2.96
CA THR A 75 1.04 -16.66 -3.57
C THR A 75 0.16 -15.81 -2.67
N ILE A 76 -0.94 -16.37 -2.15
CA ILE A 76 -1.84 -15.71 -1.20
C ILE A 76 -1.06 -15.28 0.06
N ASP A 77 -0.30 -16.18 0.67
CA ASP A 77 0.51 -15.90 1.86
C ASP A 77 1.52 -14.78 1.63
N ARG A 78 2.17 -14.78 0.46
CA ARG A 78 3.08 -13.70 0.08
C ARG A 78 2.37 -12.36 -0.03
N LEU A 79 1.21 -12.33 -0.67
CA LEU A 79 0.42 -11.10 -0.85
C LEU A 79 -0.15 -10.58 0.48
N VAL A 80 -0.62 -11.47 1.35
CA VAL A 80 -1.09 -11.13 2.70
C VAL A 80 0.06 -10.56 3.55
N ARG A 81 1.23 -11.18 3.56
CA ARG A 81 2.41 -10.65 4.28
C ARG A 81 2.81 -9.27 3.76
N LEU A 82 2.75 -9.07 2.44
CA LEU A 82 3.05 -7.77 1.82
C LEU A 82 2.02 -6.70 2.24
N ALA A 83 0.73 -7.05 2.29
CA ALA A 83 -0.35 -6.17 2.76
C ALA A 83 -0.23 -5.81 4.24
N LEU A 84 0.23 -6.74 5.07
CA LEU A 84 0.49 -6.50 6.49
C LEU A 84 1.79 -5.70 6.73
N GLY A 85 2.51 -5.30 5.67
CA GLY A 85 3.81 -4.64 5.80
C GLY A 85 4.90 -5.54 6.38
N GLN A 86 4.64 -6.84 6.49
CA GLN A 86 5.55 -7.87 6.97
C GLN A 86 6.50 -8.27 5.85
N ARG A 87 7.31 -7.31 5.37
CA ARG A 87 8.56 -7.65 4.69
C ARG A 87 9.41 -8.35 5.74
N GLY A 88 9.75 -9.62 5.50
CA GLY A 88 10.37 -10.53 6.45
C GLY A 88 11.37 -9.83 7.37
N ALA A 89 11.30 -10.15 8.66
CA ALA A 89 12.12 -9.64 9.75
C ALA A 89 13.63 -9.70 9.46
N ARG A 90 14.14 -8.74 8.68
CA ARG A 90 15.57 -8.52 8.46
C ARG A 90 15.86 -7.04 8.27
N ARG A 91 15.60 -6.28 9.33
CA ARG A 91 16.52 -5.19 9.71
C ARG A 91 17.43 -5.80 10.77
N GLU A 92 18.57 -6.29 10.33
CA GLU A 92 19.75 -6.37 11.18
C GLU A 92 19.94 -4.95 11.77
N GLN A 93 19.80 -4.83 13.08
CA GLN A 93 20.37 -3.70 13.81
C GLN A 93 21.88 -3.93 13.78
N PRO A 94 22.71 -3.06 13.16
CA PRO A 94 24.07 -2.94 13.63
C PRO A 94 23.97 -2.30 15.03
N ALA A 95 24.35 -3.07 16.04
CA ALA A 95 24.52 -2.58 17.40
C ALA A 95 25.38 -1.31 17.37
N THR A 96 24.86 -0.20 17.89
CA THR A 96 25.71 0.94 18.27
C THR A 96 26.62 0.47 19.40
N PRO A 97 27.96 0.48 19.26
CA PRO A 97 28.81 0.37 20.43
C PRO A 97 28.76 1.69 21.17
N LEU A 98 27.93 1.72 22.22
CA LEU A 98 27.94 2.75 23.24
C LEU A 98 29.17 2.50 24.13
N GLY A 99 30.12 3.44 24.12
CA GLY A 99 31.11 3.58 25.19
C GLY A 99 32.56 3.56 24.74
N ALA A 100 33.11 4.76 24.51
CA ALA A 100 34.53 5.02 24.73
C ALA A 100 34.65 5.83 26.04
N PRO A 101 35.30 5.32 27.09
CA PRO A 101 35.81 6.18 28.15
C PRO A 101 37.16 6.77 27.73
N ARG A 102 37.29 8.08 27.98
CA ARG A 102 38.53 8.86 27.91
C ARG A 102 39.47 8.49 29.05
#